data_AF-A0A7X0U3X6-F1
#
_entry.id   AF-A0A7X0U3X6-F1
#
_cell.length_a   1.000
_cell.length_b   1.000
_cell.length_c   1.000
_cell.angle_alpha   90.00
_cell.angle_beta   90.00
_cell.angle_gamma   90.00
#
_symmetry.space_group_name_H-M   'P 1'
#
loop_
_entity.id
_entity.type
_entity.pdbx_description
1 polymer ?
#
loop_
_entity_poly.entity_id
_entity_poly.type
_entity_poly.pdbx_seq_one_letter_code
_entity_poly.pdbx_strand_id
1 'polypeptide(L)'
;MNPANRLAQISFTAGPAALLAGWFLMRPIHGGLEPGPWWTAAHLAWLAAFAMFGLMTLAMRGLAMRDPSRPVTGGRRVAVESVTVLALFGVAANLAQLAIDLYTGFAAADGEALRGLLDDVKGYPGVEPVVYGPGAQLFYAAVLAHAVVLAVLRRVTPVSAAVTAGGVVLLAVATFEAGRNSALVALGMAVLWLGTLLLGRGRPAGVGTDTPAPGSRGQGATTSRTSTQLLR
;
A
#
# COMPACT_ATOMS: atom_id res chain seq x y z
N MET A 1 0.00 -8.87 -20.27
CA MET A 1 0.40 -8.72 -18.86
C MET A 1 -0.21 -9.86 -18.05
N ASN A 2 0.57 -10.52 -17.18
CA ASN A 2 0.09 -11.60 -16.30
C ASN A 2 -1.03 -11.05 -15.36
N PRO A 3 -2.16 -11.75 -15.18
CA PRO A 3 -3.24 -11.34 -14.28
C PRO A 3 -2.77 -11.03 -12.85
N ALA A 4 -1.80 -11.76 -12.31
CA ALA A 4 -1.22 -11.50 -11.00
C ALA A 4 -0.54 -10.11 -10.92
N ASN A 5 0.10 -9.67 -12.01
CA ASN A 5 0.70 -8.34 -12.07
C ASN A 5 -0.36 -7.23 -12.16
N ARG A 6 -1.50 -7.49 -12.82
CA ARG A 6 -2.62 -6.54 -12.87
C ARG A 6 -3.27 -6.37 -11.49
N LEU A 7 -3.51 -7.48 -10.80
CA LEU A 7 -4.08 -7.45 -9.45
C LEU A 7 -3.16 -6.70 -8.48
N ALA A 8 -1.85 -6.96 -8.54
CA ALA A 8 -0.85 -6.22 -7.79
C ALA A 8 -0.91 -4.72 -8.09
N GLN A 9 -0.95 -4.30 -9.36
CA GLN A 9 -1.06 -2.88 -9.73
C GLN A 9 -2.36 -2.23 -9.24
N ILE A 10 -3.49 -2.92 -9.36
CA ILE A 10 -4.78 -2.44 -8.87
C ILE A 10 -4.74 -2.25 -7.35
N SER A 11 -4.05 -3.13 -6.61
CA SER A 11 -4.00 -3.04 -5.14
C SER A 11 -3.39 -1.74 -4.61
N PHE A 12 -2.42 -1.14 -5.33
CA PHE A 12 -1.79 0.14 -4.96
C PHE A 12 -2.73 1.35 -5.05
N THR A 13 -3.87 1.20 -5.74
CA THR A 13 -4.90 2.24 -5.86
C THR A 13 -6.17 1.86 -5.12
N ALA A 14 -6.66 0.63 -5.31
CA ALA A 14 -7.96 0.20 -4.80
C ALA A 14 -7.99 0.14 -3.27
N GLY A 15 -6.90 -0.31 -2.63
CA GLY A 15 -6.81 -0.34 -1.17
C GLY A 15 -6.99 1.03 -0.52
N PRO A 16 -6.10 2.00 -0.80
CA PRO A 16 -6.22 3.36 -0.27
C PRO A 16 -7.51 4.08 -0.69
N ALA A 17 -7.98 3.89 -1.93
CA ALA A 17 -9.23 4.47 -2.39
C ALA A 17 -10.43 3.94 -1.59
N ALA A 18 -10.49 2.63 -1.35
CA ALA A 18 -11.55 2.02 -0.55
C ALA A 18 -11.46 2.43 0.93
N LEU A 19 -10.23 2.63 1.46
CA LEU A 19 -10.02 3.18 2.81
C LEU A 19 -10.67 4.57 2.95
N LEU A 20 -10.38 5.46 1.99
CA LEU A 20 -10.95 6.81 1.94
C LEU A 20 -12.46 6.78 1.68
N ALA A 21 -12.94 5.87 0.83
CA ALA A 21 -14.37 5.70 0.57
C ALA A 21 -15.14 5.31 1.84
N GLY A 22 -14.62 4.37 2.63
CA GLY A 22 -15.23 4.02 3.92
C GLY A 22 -15.30 5.20 4.89
N TRP A 23 -14.27 6.07 4.90
CA TRP A 23 -14.31 7.31 5.68
C TRP A 23 -15.45 8.24 5.25
N PHE A 24 -15.65 8.42 3.93
CA PHE A 24 -16.77 9.23 3.41
C PHE A 24 -18.13 8.59 3.71
N LEU A 25 -18.24 7.27 3.64
CA LEU A 25 -19.48 6.54 3.93
C LEU A 25 -19.93 6.66 5.40
N MET A 26 -19.02 6.96 6.32
CA MET A 26 -19.37 7.25 7.72
C MET A 26 -19.92 8.66 7.95
N ARG A 27 -19.83 9.57 6.96
CA ARG A 27 -20.22 10.99 7.14
C ARG A 27 -21.72 11.20 7.41
N PRO A 28 -22.65 10.49 6.75
CA PRO A 28 -24.09 10.65 7.03
C PRO A 28 -24.47 10.35 8.48
N ILE A 29 -23.69 9.51 9.17
CA ILE A 29 -23.90 9.16 10.58
C ILE A 29 -22.87 9.83 11.51
N HIS A 30 -22.15 10.86 11.04
CA HIS A 30 -21.13 11.59 11.79
C HIS A 30 -20.04 10.72 12.45
N GLY A 31 -19.73 9.56 11.86
CA GLY A 31 -18.81 8.58 12.46
C GLY A 31 -19.38 7.83 13.66
N GLY A 32 -20.70 7.88 13.85
CA GLY A 32 -21.43 7.22 14.93
C GLY A 32 -21.37 5.70 14.85
N LEU A 33 -21.55 5.09 16.02
CA LEU A 33 -21.60 3.65 16.20
C LEU A 33 -23.07 3.22 16.16
N GLU A 34 -23.61 3.14 14.96
CA GLU A 34 -25.03 2.92 14.68
C GLU A 34 -25.16 1.93 13.51
N PRO A 35 -25.77 0.75 13.72
CA PRO A 35 -25.96 -0.22 12.65
C PRO A 35 -26.91 0.34 11.58
N GLY A 36 -26.64 0.02 10.32
CA GLY A 36 -27.44 0.50 9.19
C GLY A 36 -26.69 0.49 7.86
N PRO A 37 -27.32 0.95 6.76
CA PRO A 37 -26.74 0.85 5.41
C PRO A 37 -25.43 1.61 5.25
N TRP A 38 -25.33 2.84 5.78
CA TRP A 38 -24.11 3.67 5.69
C TRP A 38 -22.95 3.06 6.47
N TRP A 39 -23.22 2.63 7.70
CA TRP A 39 -22.26 1.96 8.56
C TRP A 39 -21.77 0.65 7.93
N THR A 40 -22.69 -0.17 7.42
CA THR A 40 -22.35 -1.45 6.76
C THR A 40 -21.52 -1.23 5.50
N ALA A 41 -21.91 -0.28 4.65
CA ALA A 41 -21.18 0.05 3.44
C ALA A 41 -19.75 0.53 3.76
N ALA A 42 -19.58 1.34 4.80
CA ALA A 42 -18.27 1.78 5.26
C ALA A 42 -17.38 0.60 5.67
N HIS A 43 -17.90 -0.33 6.47
CA HIS A 43 -17.16 -1.51 6.93
C HIS A 43 -16.81 -2.46 5.78
N LEU A 44 -17.72 -2.66 4.82
CA LEU A 44 -17.42 -3.42 3.61
C LEU A 44 -16.33 -2.75 2.74
N ALA A 45 -16.38 -1.43 2.60
CA ALA A 45 -15.34 -0.67 1.89
C ALA A 45 -13.97 -0.81 2.58
N TRP A 46 -13.92 -0.69 3.91
CA TRP A 46 -12.70 -0.93 4.67
C TRP A 46 -12.22 -2.38 4.60
N LEU A 47 -13.13 -3.36 4.58
CA LEU A 47 -12.78 -4.77 4.46
C LEU A 47 -12.09 -5.04 3.12
N ALA A 48 -12.66 -4.51 2.04
CA ALA A 48 -12.04 -4.55 0.71
C ALA A 48 -10.69 -3.81 0.70
N ALA A 49 -10.58 -2.67 1.40
CA ALA A 49 -9.33 -1.92 1.51
C ALA A 49 -8.21 -2.77 2.11
N PHE A 50 -8.46 -3.43 3.25
CA PHE A 50 -7.44 -4.27 3.92
C PHE A 50 -7.10 -5.54 3.13
N ALA A 51 -8.07 -6.15 2.45
CA ALA A 51 -7.78 -7.24 1.53
C ALA A 51 -6.83 -6.81 0.40
N MET A 52 -7.08 -5.64 -0.21
CA MET A 52 -6.19 -5.06 -1.22
C MET A 52 -4.83 -4.67 -0.62
N PHE A 53 -4.78 -4.17 0.61
CA PHE A 53 -3.50 -3.89 1.27
C PHE A 53 -2.67 -5.15 1.54
N GLY A 54 -3.30 -6.30 1.80
CA GLY A 54 -2.61 -7.59 1.85
C GLY A 54 -1.92 -7.92 0.52
N LEU A 55 -2.64 -7.76 -0.60
CA LEU A 55 -2.08 -7.96 -1.94
C LEU A 55 -0.96 -6.96 -2.27
N MET A 56 -1.16 -5.70 -1.90
CA MET A 56 -0.15 -4.64 -2.05
C MET A 56 1.13 -4.96 -1.28
N THR A 57 0.99 -5.48 -0.05
CA THR A 57 2.12 -5.90 0.79
C THR A 57 2.94 -7.00 0.11
N LEU A 58 2.28 -8.03 -0.43
CA LEU A 58 2.95 -9.09 -1.19
C LEU A 58 3.61 -8.54 -2.47
N ALA A 59 2.99 -7.58 -3.15
CA ALA A 59 3.56 -6.93 -4.31
C ALA A 59 4.82 -6.11 -3.94
N MET A 60 4.82 -5.38 -2.82
CA MET A 60 5.99 -4.66 -2.31
C MET A 60 7.14 -5.60 -1.96
N ARG A 61 6.85 -6.75 -1.33
CA ARG A 61 7.86 -7.80 -1.12
C ARG A 61 8.44 -8.28 -2.45
N GLY A 62 7.58 -8.54 -3.44
CA GLY A 62 8.00 -8.89 -4.79
C GLY A 62 8.92 -7.85 -5.41
N LEU A 63 8.56 -6.56 -5.36
CA LEU A 63 9.38 -5.45 -5.84
C LEU A 63 10.75 -5.38 -5.17
N ALA A 64 10.83 -5.68 -3.88
CA ALA A 64 12.10 -5.72 -3.15
C ALA A 64 13.04 -6.82 -3.68
N MET A 65 12.49 -8.02 -3.95
CA MET A 65 13.24 -9.24 -4.24
C MET A 65 13.49 -9.51 -5.73
N ARG A 66 12.79 -8.85 -6.66
CA ARG A 66 12.69 -9.27 -8.06
C ARG A 66 13.92 -8.99 -8.94
N ASP A 67 14.80 -8.07 -8.57
CA ASP A 67 15.95 -7.68 -9.41
C ASP A 67 17.11 -8.68 -9.29
N PRO A 68 17.40 -9.48 -10.33
CA PRO A 68 18.45 -10.50 -10.29
C PRO A 68 19.86 -9.88 -10.25
N SER A 69 20.02 -8.65 -10.75
CA SER A 69 21.32 -7.96 -10.77
C SER A 69 21.74 -7.44 -9.39
N ARG A 70 20.78 -7.32 -8.47
CA ARG A 70 20.98 -6.83 -7.10
C ARG A 70 20.21 -7.71 -6.12
N PRO A 71 20.65 -8.97 -5.90
CA PRO A 71 19.95 -9.87 -5.00
C PRO A 71 19.93 -9.30 -3.58
N VAL A 72 18.78 -9.44 -2.91
CA VAL A 72 18.61 -9.03 -1.51
C VAL A 72 18.96 -10.22 -0.61
N THR A 73 20.08 -10.13 0.09
CA THR A 73 20.61 -11.20 0.95
C THR A 73 20.87 -10.72 2.38
N GLY A 74 21.14 -11.67 3.29
CA GLY A 74 21.51 -11.39 4.68
C GLY A 74 20.47 -10.54 5.43
N GLY A 75 20.95 -9.57 6.22
CA GLY A 75 20.10 -8.71 7.04
C GLY A 75 19.05 -7.91 6.25
N ARG A 76 19.32 -7.54 4.99
CA ARG A 76 18.33 -6.86 4.14
C ARG A 76 17.15 -7.76 3.81
N ARG A 77 17.41 -9.05 3.57
CA ARG A 77 16.34 -10.03 3.34
C ARG A 77 15.49 -10.20 4.60
N VAL A 78 16.13 -10.35 5.75
CA VAL A 78 15.45 -10.43 7.05
C VAL A 78 14.57 -9.20 7.28
N ALA A 79 15.06 -8.00 6.98
CA ALA A 79 14.28 -6.77 7.12
C ALA A 79 13.02 -6.77 6.22
N VAL A 80 13.16 -7.11 4.93
CA VAL A 80 12.01 -7.18 4.01
C VAL A 80 10.97 -8.20 4.48
N GLU A 81 11.42 -9.41 4.83
CA GLU A 81 10.52 -10.49 5.28
C GLU A 81 9.81 -10.11 6.58
N SER A 82 10.55 -9.58 7.56
CA SER A 82 9.97 -9.18 8.86
C SER A 82 8.91 -8.09 8.68
N VAL A 83 9.23 -7.06 7.89
CA VAL A 83 8.31 -5.97 7.60
C VAL A 83 7.08 -6.45 6.81
N THR A 84 7.25 -7.44 5.91
CA THR A 84 6.13 -8.11 5.23
C THR A 84 5.24 -8.88 6.21
N VAL A 85 5.83 -9.68 7.10
CA VAL A 85 5.07 -10.45 8.10
C VAL A 85 4.29 -9.53 9.04
N LEU A 86 4.91 -8.46 9.54
CA LEU A 86 4.24 -7.49 10.41
C LEU A 86 3.08 -6.78 9.69
N ALA A 87 3.26 -6.43 8.41
CA ALA A 87 2.18 -5.84 7.61
C ALA A 87 1.02 -6.82 7.40
N LEU A 88 1.30 -8.08 7.06
CA LEU A 88 0.26 -9.11 6.88
C LEU A 88 -0.45 -9.44 8.18
N PHE A 89 0.26 -9.45 9.30
CA PHE A 89 -0.35 -9.59 10.63
C PHE A 89 -1.32 -8.44 10.90
N GLY A 90 -0.90 -7.19 10.66
CA GLY A 90 -1.78 -6.03 10.82
C GLY A 90 -2.99 -6.07 9.88
N VAL A 91 -2.82 -6.53 8.64
CA VAL A 91 -3.94 -6.78 7.72
C VAL A 91 -4.89 -7.81 8.30
N ALA A 92 -4.40 -8.95 8.78
CA ALA A 92 -5.22 -10.00 9.36
C ALA A 92 -6.00 -9.50 10.59
N ALA A 93 -5.36 -8.72 11.47
CA ALA A 93 -6.02 -8.08 12.61
C ALA A 93 -7.16 -7.16 12.17
N ASN A 94 -6.94 -6.27 11.19
CA ASN A 94 -7.99 -5.39 10.69
C ASN A 94 -9.13 -6.15 9.98
N LEU A 95 -8.82 -7.22 9.24
CA LEU A 95 -9.83 -8.07 8.62
C LEU A 95 -10.70 -8.77 9.68
N ALA A 96 -10.08 -9.28 10.74
CA ALA A 96 -10.80 -9.86 11.87
C ALA A 96 -11.67 -8.81 12.57
N GLN A 97 -11.13 -7.62 12.82
CA GLN A 97 -11.86 -6.50 13.41
C GLN A 97 -13.12 -6.19 12.59
N LEU A 98 -12.97 -6.00 11.29
CA LEU A 98 -14.08 -5.65 10.40
C LEU A 98 -15.10 -6.78 10.23
N ALA A 99 -14.65 -8.04 10.31
CA ALA A 99 -15.57 -9.19 10.30
C ALA A 99 -16.41 -9.24 11.59
N ILE A 100 -15.80 -8.99 12.75
CA ILE A 100 -16.49 -8.88 14.04
C ILE A 100 -17.45 -7.69 14.02
N ASP A 101 -16.97 -6.53 13.57
CA ASP A 101 -17.78 -5.33 13.45
C ASP A 101 -19.00 -5.65 12.58
N LEU A 102 -18.83 -6.17 11.36
CA LEU A 102 -19.96 -6.52 10.49
C LEU A 102 -20.93 -7.53 11.12
N TYR A 103 -20.42 -8.58 11.76
CA TYR A 103 -21.25 -9.57 12.45
C TYR A 103 -22.10 -8.91 13.55
N THR A 104 -21.47 -8.13 14.42
CA THR A 104 -22.16 -7.44 15.53
C THR A 104 -23.13 -6.38 15.00
N GLY A 105 -22.76 -5.66 13.94
CA GLY A 105 -23.61 -4.67 13.26
C GLY A 105 -24.86 -5.29 12.63
N PHE A 106 -24.77 -6.52 12.11
CA PHE A 106 -25.95 -7.25 11.63
C PHE A 106 -26.78 -7.89 12.74
N ALA A 107 -26.16 -8.20 13.89
CA ALA A 107 -26.85 -8.79 15.04
C ALA A 107 -27.56 -7.75 15.92
N ALA A 108 -27.08 -6.51 15.94
CA ALA A 108 -27.61 -5.44 16.77
C ALA A 108 -28.88 -4.81 16.20
N ALA A 109 -29.85 -4.53 17.07
CA ALA A 109 -31.07 -3.79 16.70
C ALA A 109 -30.82 -2.28 16.58
N ASP A 110 -29.90 -1.75 17.38
CA ASP A 110 -29.56 -0.32 17.46
C ASP A 110 -28.10 -0.12 17.91
N GLY A 111 -27.69 1.15 18.05
CA GLY A 111 -26.34 1.49 18.47
C GLY A 111 -25.99 1.12 19.91
N GLU A 112 -26.97 0.99 20.80
CA GLU A 112 -26.71 0.56 22.18
C GLU A 112 -26.42 -0.95 22.23
N ALA A 113 -27.27 -1.75 21.58
CA ALA A 113 -27.05 -3.18 21.42
C ALA A 113 -25.70 -3.48 20.72
N LEU A 114 -25.34 -2.68 19.71
CA LEU A 114 -24.05 -2.81 19.02
C LEU A 114 -22.86 -2.57 19.96
N ARG A 115 -22.92 -1.53 20.81
CA ARG A 115 -21.88 -1.28 21.81
C ARG A 115 -21.76 -2.43 22.79
N GLY A 116 -22.88 -2.93 23.32
CA GLY A 116 -22.89 -4.08 24.24
C GLY A 116 -22.23 -5.32 23.63
N LEU A 117 -22.61 -5.68 22.39
CA LEU A 117 -22.00 -6.82 21.69
C LEU A 117 -20.50 -6.65 21.44
N LEU A 118 -20.05 -5.44 21.08
CA LEU A 118 -18.63 -5.16 20.89
C LEU A 118 -17.87 -5.21 22.21
N ASP A 119 -18.43 -4.71 23.30
CA ASP A 119 -17.81 -4.75 24.63
C ASP A 119 -17.65 -6.20 25.11
N ASP A 120 -18.65 -7.06 24.89
CA ASP A 120 -18.58 -8.49 25.16
C ASP A 120 -17.44 -9.16 24.37
N VAL A 121 -17.35 -8.88 23.07
CA VAL A 121 -16.30 -9.46 22.21
C VAL A 121 -14.91 -8.96 22.61
N LYS A 122 -14.78 -7.69 22.96
CA LYS A 122 -13.51 -7.09 23.42
C LYS A 122 -13.09 -7.60 24.80
N GLY A 123 -14.03 -8.11 25.59
CA GLY A 123 -13.78 -8.77 26.87
C GLY A 123 -12.96 -10.07 26.77
N TYR A 124 -12.89 -10.70 25.58
CA TYR A 124 -12.07 -11.90 25.40
C TYR A 124 -10.56 -11.57 25.44
N PRO A 125 -9.74 -12.41 26.13
CA PRO A 125 -8.31 -12.17 26.24
C PRO A 125 -7.62 -11.99 24.88
N GLY A 126 -6.94 -10.86 24.72
CA GLY A 126 -6.16 -10.54 23.52
C GLY A 126 -6.93 -9.87 22.40
N VAL A 127 -8.28 -9.86 22.40
CA VAL A 127 -9.07 -9.24 21.32
C VAL A 127 -8.81 -7.74 21.26
N GLU A 128 -8.92 -7.02 22.38
CA GLU A 128 -8.65 -5.58 22.41
C GLU A 128 -7.23 -5.23 21.91
N PRO A 129 -6.13 -5.77 22.47
CA PRO A 129 -4.78 -5.38 22.03
C PRO A 129 -4.41 -5.88 20.62
N VAL A 130 -4.91 -7.03 20.18
CA VAL A 130 -4.54 -7.61 18.89
C VAL A 130 -5.44 -7.10 17.76
N VAL A 131 -6.74 -7.05 17.98
CA VAL A 131 -7.74 -6.81 16.93
C VAL A 131 -8.18 -5.36 16.89
N TYR A 132 -8.41 -4.72 18.04
CA TYR A 132 -8.89 -3.33 18.12
C TYR A 132 -7.79 -2.31 18.47
N GLY A 133 -6.61 -2.79 18.84
CA GLY A 133 -5.53 -1.99 19.41
C GLY A 133 -4.25 -2.01 18.58
N PRO A 134 -3.07 -2.13 19.22
CA PRO A 134 -1.78 -2.09 18.55
C PRO A 134 -1.62 -3.07 17.38
N GLY A 135 -2.23 -4.27 17.45
CA GLY A 135 -2.11 -5.26 16.38
C GLY A 135 -2.68 -4.77 15.05
N ALA A 136 -3.84 -4.11 15.07
CA ALA A 136 -4.41 -3.46 13.89
C ALA A 136 -3.58 -2.25 13.44
N GLN A 137 -3.07 -1.44 14.37
CA GLN A 137 -2.26 -0.27 14.06
C GLN A 137 -0.89 -0.61 13.44
N LEU A 138 -0.36 -1.79 13.73
CA LEU A 138 0.92 -2.28 13.21
C LEU A 138 0.97 -2.26 11.68
N PHE A 139 -0.17 -2.42 11.01
CA PHE A 139 -0.26 -2.31 9.55
C PHE A 139 0.33 -1.00 9.03
N TYR A 140 -0.05 0.14 9.59
CA TYR A 140 0.40 1.45 9.13
C TYR A 140 1.91 1.66 9.37
N ALA A 141 2.40 1.21 10.54
CA ALA A 141 3.83 1.21 10.84
C ALA A 141 4.62 0.35 9.84
N ALA A 142 4.08 -0.81 9.46
CA ALA A 142 4.71 -1.70 8.50
C ALA A 142 4.66 -1.17 7.05
N VAL A 143 3.62 -0.42 6.66
CA VAL A 143 3.58 0.28 5.36
C VAL A 143 4.64 1.38 5.31
N LEU A 144 4.79 2.16 6.39
CA LEU A 144 5.86 3.14 6.52
C LEU A 144 7.24 2.47 6.41
N ALA A 145 7.44 1.36 7.12
CA ALA A 145 8.68 0.60 7.06
C ALA A 145 8.94 0.04 5.64
N HIS A 146 7.93 -0.44 4.92
CA HIS A 146 8.08 -0.86 3.52
C HIS A 146 8.56 0.28 2.62
N ALA A 147 7.96 1.48 2.75
CA ALA A 147 8.37 2.63 1.95
C ALA A 147 9.84 2.97 2.18
N VAL A 148 10.29 2.95 3.45
CA VAL A 148 11.69 3.18 3.82
C VAL A 148 12.60 2.08 3.28
N VAL A 149 12.28 0.80 3.49
CA VAL A 149 13.08 -0.33 3.02
C VAL A 149 13.22 -0.30 1.50
N LEU A 150 12.13 -0.06 0.76
CA LEU A 150 12.17 0.03 -0.70
C LEU A 150 13.01 1.23 -1.19
N ALA A 151 12.96 2.35 -0.48
CA ALA A 151 13.80 3.52 -0.79
C ALA A 151 15.30 3.23 -0.56
N VAL A 152 15.65 2.61 0.57
CA VAL A 152 17.03 2.21 0.91
C VAL A 152 17.57 1.20 -0.10
N LEU A 153 16.74 0.24 -0.52
CA LEU A 153 17.08 -0.72 -1.57
C LEU A 153 17.07 -0.10 -2.99
N ARG A 154 16.73 1.19 -3.12
CA ARG A 154 16.62 1.93 -4.39
C ARG A 154 15.68 1.26 -5.40
N ARG A 155 14.62 0.62 -4.90
CA ARG A 155 13.58 -0.05 -5.71
C ARG A 155 12.49 0.89 -6.18
N VAL A 156 12.37 2.04 -5.53
CA VAL A 156 11.37 3.08 -5.80
C VAL A 156 12.04 4.44 -5.87
N THR A 157 11.30 5.48 -6.27
CA THR A 157 11.81 6.86 -6.25
C THR A 157 11.76 7.42 -4.83
N PRO A 158 12.72 8.27 -4.41
CA PRO A 158 12.67 8.91 -3.09
C PRO A 158 11.36 9.69 -2.86
N VAL A 159 10.84 10.32 -3.91
CA VAL A 159 9.56 11.04 -3.88
C VAL A 159 8.42 10.11 -3.52
N SER A 160 8.29 8.94 -4.18
CA SER A 160 7.21 8.00 -3.87
C SER A 160 7.24 7.54 -2.41
N ALA A 161 8.43 7.19 -1.89
CA ALA A 161 8.59 6.77 -0.51
C ALA A 161 8.29 7.90 0.48
N ALA A 162 8.75 9.12 0.20
CA ALA A 162 8.49 10.29 1.05
C ALA A 162 7.00 10.65 1.10
N VAL A 163 6.28 10.60 -0.04
CA VAL A 163 4.83 10.85 -0.08
C VAL A 163 4.06 9.78 0.68
N THR A 164 4.39 8.49 0.50
CA THR A 164 3.77 7.41 1.28
C THR A 164 4.02 7.59 2.77
N ALA A 165 5.27 7.83 3.17
CA ALA A 165 5.63 8.03 4.57
C ALA A 165 4.90 9.23 5.17
N GLY A 166 4.89 10.37 4.46
CA GLY A 166 4.17 11.58 4.87
C GLY A 166 2.67 11.35 5.01
N GLY A 167 2.06 10.59 4.10
CA GLY A 167 0.65 10.21 4.19
C GLY A 167 0.33 9.37 5.42
N VAL A 168 1.16 8.37 5.74
CA VAL A 168 1.01 7.55 6.95
C VAL A 168 1.18 8.40 8.21
N VAL A 169 2.21 9.25 8.28
CA VAL A 169 2.47 10.10 9.44
C VAL A 169 1.34 11.10 9.64
N LEU A 170 0.90 11.77 8.56
CA LEU A 170 -0.23 12.70 8.62
C LEU A 170 -1.51 12.00 9.09
N LEU A 171 -1.81 10.81 8.56
CA LEU A 171 -2.95 10.00 8.99
C LEU A 171 -2.88 9.68 10.48
N ALA A 172 -1.72 9.23 10.97
CA ALA A 172 -1.51 8.89 12.37
C ALA A 172 -1.70 10.12 13.27
N VAL A 173 -0.97 11.20 13.00
CA VAL A 173 -1.05 12.46 13.78
C VAL A 173 -2.46 13.01 13.77
N ALA A 174 -3.11 13.09 12.61
CA ALA A 174 -4.49 13.56 12.49
C ALA A 174 -5.47 12.72 13.33
N THR A 175 -5.26 11.40 13.37
CA THR A 175 -6.11 10.49 14.14
C THR A 175 -5.96 10.71 15.64
N PHE A 176 -4.74 10.89 16.14
CA PHE A 176 -4.47 11.08 17.57
C PHE A 176 -4.78 12.50 18.07
N GLU A 177 -4.48 13.54 17.28
CA GLU A 177 -4.64 14.94 17.70
C GLU A 177 -6.05 15.49 17.44
N ALA A 178 -6.62 15.18 16.26
CA ALA A 178 -7.88 15.78 15.81
C ALA A 178 -9.05 14.80 15.81
N GLY A 179 -8.80 13.52 16.11
CA GLY A 179 -9.79 12.45 16.12
C GLY A 179 -10.09 11.88 14.73
N ARG A 180 -10.64 10.66 14.71
CA ARG A 180 -10.90 9.85 13.51
C ARG A 180 -11.83 10.52 12.48
N ASN A 181 -12.69 11.43 12.93
CA ASN A 181 -13.68 12.13 12.09
C ASN A 181 -13.17 13.44 11.48
N SER A 182 -11.91 13.82 11.76
CA SER A 182 -11.28 15.03 11.24
C SER A 182 -11.06 14.96 9.72
N ALA A 183 -11.20 16.09 9.02
CA ALA A 183 -10.84 16.20 7.61
C ALA A 183 -9.34 15.95 7.36
N LEU A 184 -8.49 16.15 8.37
CA LEU A 184 -7.06 15.84 8.29
C LEU A 184 -6.79 14.34 8.11
N VAL A 185 -7.66 13.48 8.65
CA VAL A 185 -7.59 12.03 8.44
C VAL A 185 -7.81 11.70 6.97
N ALA A 186 -8.85 12.28 6.36
CA ALA A 186 -9.13 12.11 4.93
C ALA A 186 -7.98 12.63 4.05
N LEU A 187 -7.37 13.77 4.43
CA LEU A 187 -6.18 14.28 3.74
C LEU A 187 -4.99 13.31 3.86
N GLY A 188 -4.74 12.77 5.06
CA GLY A 188 -3.73 11.72 5.27
C GLY A 188 -3.96 10.49 4.39
N MET A 189 -5.19 10.00 4.30
CA MET A 189 -5.58 8.90 3.42
C MET A 189 -5.36 9.24 1.93
N ALA A 190 -5.70 10.46 1.49
CA ALA A 190 -5.49 10.89 0.12
C ALA A 190 -4.00 11.01 -0.24
N VAL A 191 -3.16 11.52 0.67
CA VAL A 191 -1.71 11.58 0.49
C VAL A 191 -1.11 10.18 0.48
N LEU A 192 -1.56 9.29 1.38
CA LEU A 192 -1.17 7.88 1.38
C LEU A 192 -1.51 7.22 0.03
N TRP A 193 -2.72 7.46 -0.48
CA TRP A 193 -3.16 6.95 -1.78
C TRP A 193 -2.26 7.42 -2.93
N LEU A 194 -1.94 8.72 -2.97
CA LEU A 194 -1.00 9.26 -3.95
C LEU A 194 0.38 8.59 -3.82
N GLY A 195 0.87 8.40 -2.59
CA GLY A 195 2.14 7.74 -2.33
C GLY A 195 2.17 6.30 -2.84
N THR A 196 1.18 5.48 -2.50
CA THR A 196 1.11 4.08 -2.94
C THR A 196 0.92 3.96 -4.45
N LEU A 197 0.16 4.87 -5.07
CA LEU A 197 0.05 4.98 -6.52
C LEU A 197 1.43 5.20 -7.17
N LEU A 198 2.24 6.09 -6.60
CA LEU A 198 3.60 6.35 -7.09
C LEU A 198 4.54 5.15 -6.85
N LEU A 199 4.42 4.46 -5.71
CA LEU A 199 5.19 3.24 -5.43
C LEU A 199 4.90 2.14 -6.47
N GLY A 200 3.63 1.93 -6.81
CA GLY A 200 3.20 0.91 -7.77
C GLY A 200 3.68 1.13 -9.20
N ARG A 201 4.05 2.36 -9.57
CA ARG A 201 4.62 2.69 -10.90
C ARG A 201 6.08 2.27 -11.05
N GLY A 202 6.79 2.05 -9.94
CA GLY A 202 8.22 1.70 -9.95
C GLY A 202 9.14 2.82 -10.45
N ARG A 203 10.44 2.55 -10.50
CA ARG A 203 11.42 3.45 -11.12
C ARG A 203 11.44 3.16 -12.64
N PRO A 204 11.38 4.16 -13.53
CA PRO A 204 11.64 3.94 -14.94
C PRO A 204 12.98 3.22 -15.09
N ALA A 205 13.02 2.12 -15.84
CA ALA A 205 14.29 1.58 -16.32
C ALA A 205 14.99 2.74 -17.02
N GLY A 206 16.20 3.06 -16.58
CA GLY A 206 16.81 4.36 -16.82
C GLY A 206 16.66 4.82 -18.26
N VAL A 207 16.25 6.08 -18.43
CA VAL A 207 16.84 6.91 -19.49
C VAL A 207 18.33 6.86 -19.18
N GLY A 208 19.03 5.92 -19.84
CA GLY A 208 20.46 6.01 -19.97
C GLY A 208 20.70 7.41 -20.50
N THR A 209 21.36 8.23 -19.71
CA THR A 209 22.16 9.31 -20.27
C THR A 209 23.28 8.62 -21.05
N ASP A 210 22.93 8.06 -22.20
CA ASP A 210 23.83 7.93 -23.33
C ASP A 210 24.07 9.37 -23.77
N THR A 211 24.83 10.11 -22.98
CA THR A 211 25.57 11.25 -23.49
C THR A 211 26.51 10.63 -24.51
N PRO A 212 26.31 10.84 -25.83
CA PRO A 212 27.27 10.39 -26.80
C PRO A 212 28.58 11.07 -26.42
N ALA A 213 29.64 10.30 -26.19
CA ALA A 213 30.95 10.84 -25.95
C ALA A 213 31.26 11.87 -27.07
N PRO A 214 31.58 13.13 -26.76
CA PRO A 214 31.95 14.11 -27.77
C PRO A 214 33.36 13.77 -28.25
N GLY A 215 33.47 12.87 -29.23
CA GLY A 215 34.77 12.33 -29.61
C GLY A 215 34.80 11.31 -30.74
N SER A 216 33.99 11.46 -31.79
CA SER A 216 34.28 10.81 -33.08
C SER A 216 34.09 11.78 -34.24
N ARG A 217 34.91 12.85 -34.25
CA ARG A 217 35.24 13.54 -35.48
C ARG A 217 36.30 12.73 -36.21
N GLY A 218 35.99 12.36 -37.46
CA GLY A 218 36.99 12.06 -38.48
C GLY A 218 37.06 10.60 -38.90
N GLN A 219 36.28 10.23 -39.91
CA GLN A 219 36.84 9.93 -41.24
C GLN A 219 35.68 9.63 -42.20
N GLY A 220 35.38 10.61 -43.05
CA GLY A 220 34.78 10.33 -44.33
C GLY A 220 35.86 9.84 -45.29
N ALA A 221 35.56 8.77 -46.03
CA ALA A 221 36.12 8.54 -47.35
C ALA A 221 35.22 7.54 -48.09
N THR A 222 34.23 8.12 -48.77
CA THR A 222 33.75 7.70 -50.09
C THR A 222 34.79 6.89 -50.88
N THR A 223 34.42 5.69 -51.33
CA THR A 223 34.65 5.27 -52.74
C THR A 223 33.72 4.12 -53.09
N SER A 224 32.82 4.39 -54.03
CA SER A 224 32.17 3.39 -54.87
C SER A 224 33.20 2.65 -55.71
N ARG A 225 33.07 1.33 -55.87
CA ARG A 225 33.36 0.67 -57.15
C ARG A 225 32.70 -0.70 -57.27
N THR A 226 31.70 -0.72 -58.14
CA THR A 226 31.20 -1.85 -58.91
C THR A 226 32.35 -2.57 -59.62
N SER A 227 32.43 -3.90 -59.54
CA SER A 227 33.10 -4.73 -60.54
C SER A 227 32.55 -6.15 -60.54
N THR A 228 31.87 -6.44 -61.64
CA THR A 228 31.42 -7.70 -62.18
C THR A 228 32.57 -8.72 -62.37
N GLN A 229 32.20 -10.01 -62.33
CA GLN A 229 32.67 -11.09 -63.20
C GLN A 229 33.85 -12.02 -62.84
N LEU A 230 33.58 -13.32 -63.08
CA LEU A 230 34.42 -14.42 -63.61
C LEU A 230 34.95 -15.52 -62.66
N LEU A 231 34.34 -16.71 -62.85
CA LEU A 231 34.95 -18.05 -63.01
C LEU A 231 35.92 -18.56 -61.95
N ARG A 232 35.48 -19.56 -61.17
CA ARG A 232 35.84 -20.98 -61.34
C ARG A 232 35.03 -21.87 -60.41
#